data_AF-A0A2E7C137-F1
#
_entry.id   AF-A0A2E7C137-F1
#
_cell.length_a   1.000
_cell.length_b   1.000
_cell.length_c   1.000
_cell.angle_alpha   90.00
_cell.angle_beta   90.00
_cell.angle_gamma   90.00
#
_symmetry.space_group_name_H-M   'P 1'
#
loop_
_entity.id
_entity.type
_entity.pdbx_description
1 polymer ?
#
loop_
_entity_poly.entity_id
_entity_poly.type
_entity_poly.pdbx_seq_one_letter_code
_entity_poly.pdbx_strand_id
1 'polypeptide(L)' 'MATALLEIVDLGEGEIVLQRAEDDSEPLLRIQFSDEARDYLMDNGLEVAKVMIQAGMQAAASINEKERPENGEGRARTVH' A
#
# COMPACT_ATOMS: atom_id res chain seq x y z
N MET A 1 11.71 15.14 13.59
CA MET A 1 11.47 13.94 12.76
C MET A 1 11.91 14.30 11.35
N ALA A 2 12.96 13.68 10.83
CA ALA A 2 13.30 13.84 9.42
C ALA A 2 12.14 13.24 8.61
N THR A 3 11.53 14.04 7.75
CA THR A 3 10.50 13.57 6.82
C THR A 3 11.21 12.76 5.75
N ALA A 4 11.22 11.43 5.90
CA ALA A 4 11.73 10.56 4.85
C ALA A 4 10.85 10.71 3.60
N LEU A 5 11.47 10.97 2.46
CA LEU A 5 10.76 10.97 1.18
C LEU A 5 10.34 9.53 0.84
N LEU A 6 9.05 9.35 0.51
CA LEU A 6 8.50 8.07 0.09
C LEU A 6 8.26 8.08 -1.42
N GLU A 7 8.52 6.95 -2.06
CA GLU A 7 8.26 6.75 -3.49
C GLU A 7 7.49 5.45 -3.74
N ILE A 8 6.72 5.45 -4.82
CA ILE A 8 5.97 4.30 -5.31
C ILE A 8 6.67 3.82 -6.58
N VAL A 9 7.12 2.58 -6.59
CA VAL A 9 7.91 2.00 -7.68
C VAL A 9 7.18 0.79 -8.25
N ASP A 10 7.06 0.75 -9.57
CA ASP A 10 6.62 -0.44 -10.31
C ASP A 10 7.84 -1.32 -10.58
N LEU A 11 7.85 -2.53 -10.02
CA LEU A 11 8.93 -3.50 -10.19
C LEU A 11 8.72 -4.42 -11.40
N GLY A 12 7.60 -4.25 -12.12
CA GLY A 12 7.17 -5.13 -13.19
C GLY A 12 6.37 -6.33 -12.67
N GLU A 13 5.83 -7.11 -13.60
CA GLU A 13 5.04 -8.31 -13.30
C GLU A 13 3.89 -8.12 -12.28
N GLY A 14 3.30 -6.92 -12.27
CA GLY A 14 2.20 -6.57 -11.37
C GLY A 14 2.62 -6.31 -9.93
N GLU A 15 3.91 -6.22 -9.65
CA GLU A 15 4.46 -5.88 -8.35
C GLU A 15 4.70 -4.37 -8.24
N ILE A 16 4.09 -3.75 -7.23
CA ILE A 16 4.25 -2.33 -6.93
C ILE A 16 4.61 -2.17 -5.45
N VAL A 17 5.63 -1.37 -5.16
CA VAL A 17 6.15 -1.17 -3.81
C VAL A 17 6.09 0.28 -3.37
N LEU A 18 5.92 0.50 -2.07
CA LEU A 18 6.14 1.78 -1.41
C LEU A 18 7.43 1.68 -0.61
N GLN A 19 8.41 2.53 -0.88
CA GLN A 19 9.72 2.49 -0.23
C GLN A 19 10.25 3.89 0.11
N ARG A 20 11.34 3.92 0.87
CA ARG A 20 12.07 5.17 1.17
C ARG A 20 12.92 5.51 -0.04
N ALA A 21 12.91 6.77 -0.47
CA ALA A 21 13.74 7.22 -1.59
C ALA A 21 15.22 7.41 -1.21
N GLU A 22 15.54 7.40 0.08
CA GLU A 22 16.86 7.78 0.62
C GLU A 22 17.76 6.56 0.91
N ASP A 23 17.22 5.35 0.96
CA ASP A 23 17.98 4.13 1.24
C ASP A 23 17.36 2.88 0.58
N ASP A 24 18.17 1.83 0.40
CA ASP A 24 17.77 0.54 -0.17
C ASP A 24 17.16 -0.41 0.90
N SER A 25 16.46 0.14 1.90
CA SER A 25 15.80 -0.68 2.91
C SER A 25 14.66 -1.51 2.32
N GLU A 26 14.22 -2.53 3.06
CA GLU A 26 13.04 -3.30 2.69
C GLU A 26 11.82 -2.38 2.46
N PRO A 27 11.00 -2.65 1.41
CA PRO A 27 9.79 -1.88 1.15
C PRO A 27 8.85 -1.85 2.35
N LEU A 28 8.20 -0.70 2.54
CA LEU A 28 7.20 -0.50 3.58
C LEU A 28 5.89 -1.26 3.27
N LEU A 29 5.58 -1.40 1.99
CA LEU A 29 4.37 -2.06 1.48
C LEU A 29 4.65 -2.66 0.11
N ARG A 30 4.05 -3.82 -0.17
CA ARG A 30 4.05 -4.49 -1.48
C ARG A 30 2.62 -4.81 -1.91
N ILE A 31 2.27 -4.40 -3.12
CA ILE A 31 1.01 -4.73 -3.79
C ILE A 31 1.34 -5.68 -4.94
N GLN A 32 0.67 -6.82 -5.00
CA GLN A 32 0.80 -7.77 -6.09
C GLN A 32 -0.56 -7.90 -6.78
N PHE A 33 -0.66 -7.39 -8.00
CA PHE A 33 -1.80 -7.67 -8.85
C PHE A 33 -1.67 -9.08 -9.42
N SER A 34 -2.78 -9.83 -9.40
CA SER A 34 -2.89 -11.08 -10.14
C SER A 34 -2.86 -10.82 -11.65
N ASP A 35 -2.58 -11.85 -12.43
CA ASP A 35 -2.61 -11.73 -13.90
C ASP A 35 -3.99 -11.27 -14.40
N GLU A 36 -5.08 -11.79 -13.83
CA GLU A 36 -6.44 -11.34 -14.14
C GLU A 36 -6.66 -9.86 -13.82
N ALA A 37 -6.14 -9.36 -12.70
CA ALA A 37 -6.24 -7.95 -12.34
C ALA A 37 -5.38 -7.08 -13.27
N ARG A 38 -4.20 -7.55 -13.67
CA ARG A 38 -3.33 -6.86 -14.64
C ARG A 38 -4.02 -6.73 -16.00
N ASP A 39 -4.65 -7.79 -16.47
CA ASP A 39 -5.42 -7.78 -17.73
C ASP A 39 -6.56 -6.76 -17.67
N TYR A 40 -7.23 -6.65 -16.53
CA TYR A 40 -8.30 -5.68 -16.32
C TYR A 40 -7.78 -4.23 -16.22
N LEU A 41 -6.67 -4.02 -15.52
CA LEU A 41 -6.10 -2.69 -15.25
C LEU A 41 -5.30 -2.16 -16.44
N MET A 42 -4.84 -3.02 -17.34
CA MET A 42 -3.95 -2.69 -18.45
C MET A 42 -2.72 -1.91 -17.93
N ASP A 43 -2.41 -0.76 -18.52
CA ASP A 43 -1.29 0.09 -18.13
C ASP A 43 -1.58 0.98 -16.89
N ASN A 44 -2.74 0.82 -16.24
CA ASN A 44 -3.17 1.69 -15.13
C ASN A 44 -2.80 1.16 -13.73
N GLY A 45 -2.07 0.03 -13.64
CA GLY A 45 -1.74 -0.60 -12.35
C GLY A 45 -1.09 0.36 -11.36
N LEU A 46 -0.14 1.20 -11.82
CA LEU A 46 0.55 2.18 -11.00
C LEU A 46 -0.38 3.28 -10.46
N GLU A 47 -1.28 3.82 -11.28
CA GLU A 47 -2.21 4.86 -10.82
C GLU A 47 -3.23 4.29 -9.83
N VAL A 48 -3.68 3.04 -10.04
CA VAL A 48 -4.57 2.36 -9.10
C VAL A 48 -3.86 2.11 -7.76
N ALA A 49 -2.63 1.59 -7.77
CA ALA A 49 -1.85 1.38 -6.56
C ALA A 49 -1.63 2.69 -5.77
N LYS A 50 -1.35 3.79 -6.46
CA LYS A 50 -1.21 5.12 -5.85
C LYS A 50 -2.49 5.56 -5.13
N VAL A 51 -3.66 5.41 -5.76
CA VAL A 51 -4.94 5.73 -5.12
C VAL A 51 -5.19 4.82 -3.91
N MET A 52 -4.89 3.52 -4.02
CA MET A 52 -5.01 2.56 -2.91
C MET A 52 -4.14 2.96 -1.71
N ILE A 53 -2.89 3.35 -1.95
CA ILE A 53 -1.95 3.78 -0.92
C ILE A 53 -2.46 5.07 -0.25
N GLN A 54 -2.91 6.05 -1.04
CA GLN A 54 -3.48 7.29 -0.51
C GLN A 54 -4.71 7.03 0.37
N ALA A 55 -5.64 6.19 -0.09
CA ALA A 55 -6.82 5.80 0.69
C ALA A 55 -6.44 5.06 1.98
N GLY A 56 -5.47 4.14 1.91
CA GLY A 56 -4.95 3.42 3.07
C GLY A 56 -4.34 4.35 4.12
N MET A 57 -3.55 5.34 3.70
CA MET A 57 -2.98 6.35 4.60
C MET A 57 -4.06 7.19 5.29
N GLN A 58 -5.08 7.62 4.55
CA GLN A 58 -6.21 8.37 5.13
C GLN A 58 -7.00 7.54 6.14
N ALA A 59 -7.23 6.26 5.83
CA ALA A 59 -7.89 5.32 6.73
C ALA A 59 -7.05 5.10 8.00
N ALA A 60 -5.73 4.92 7.87
CA ALA A 60 -4.82 4.75 9.01
C ALA A 60 -4.80 5.99 9.92
N ALA A 61 -4.77 7.20 9.35
CA ALA A 61 -4.90 8.44 10.11
C ALA A 61 -6.23 8.48 10.89
N SER A 62 -7.33 8.14 10.22
CA SER A 62 -8.67 8.09 10.84
C SER A 62 -8.80 7.03 11.95
N ILE A 63 -8.12 5.89 11.83
CA ILE A 63 -8.08 4.84 12.86
C ILE A 63 -7.27 5.30 14.06
N ASN A 64 -6.11 5.92 13.83
CA ASN A 64 -5.28 6.48 14.91
C ASN A 64 -6.02 7.58 15.70
N GLU A 65 -6.92 8.32 15.05
CA GLU A 65 -7.80 9.28 15.71
C GLU A 65 -8.92 8.62 16.53
N LYS A 66 -9.30 7.37 16.19
CA LYS A 66 -10.46 6.65 16.77
C LYS A 66 -10.11 5.61 17.83
N GLU A 67 -8.88 5.05 17.87
CA GLU A 67 -8.54 3.94 18.77
C GLU A 67 -7.56 4.30 19.90
N ARG A 68 -8.14 4.52 21.09
CA ARG A 68 -7.72 3.86 22.33
C ARG A 68 -8.42 2.48 22.33
N PRO A 69 -7.74 1.39 22.74
CA PRO A 69 -7.60 0.14 21.96
C PRO A 69 -8.73 -0.87 22.20
N GLU A 70 -8.93 -1.84 21.28
CA GLU A 70 -9.30 -3.23 21.62
C GLU A 70 -8.68 -4.26 20.64
N ASN A 71 -8.03 -5.28 21.23
CA ASN A 71 -7.25 -6.34 20.60
C ASN A 71 -7.84 -6.91 19.30
N GLY A 72 -7.07 -6.88 18.20
CA GLY A 72 -7.39 -7.59 16.97
C GLY A 72 -6.30 -8.59 16.59
N GLU A 73 -6.49 -9.86 16.94
CA GLU A 73 -5.65 -10.97 16.45
C GLU A 73 -5.58 -10.94 14.92
N GLY A 74 -4.36 -10.97 14.39
CA GLY A 74 -4.06 -10.89 12.95
C GLY A 74 -4.48 -12.15 12.19
N ARG A 75 -5.79 -12.34 11.98
CA ARG A 75 -6.32 -13.24 10.96
C ARG A 75 -6.70 -12.42 9.73
N ALA A 76 -6.51 -13.01 8.55
CA ALA A 76 -7.07 -12.48 7.31
C ALA A 76 -8.59 -12.31 7.51
N ARG A 77 -9.05 -11.06 7.46
CA ARG A 77 -10.48 -10.71 7.54
C ARG A 77 -10.95 -10.40 6.13
N THR A 78 -12.00 -11.06 5.68
CA THR A 78 -12.72 -10.67 4.45
C THR A 78 -13.73 -9.60 4.84
N VAL A 79 -13.70 -8.46 4.16
CA VAL A 79 -14.70 -7.39 4.31
C VAL A 79 -15.61 -7.47 3.08
N HIS A 80 -16.93 -7.53 3.31
CA HIS A 80 -17.95 -7.54 2.24
C HIS A 80 -18.39 -6.13 1.88
#